data_AF-A0AAW1JZ59-F1
#
_entry.id   AF-A0AAW1JZ59-F1
#
_cell.length_a   1.000
_cell.length_b   1.000
_cell.length_c   1.000
_cell.angle_alpha   90.00
_cell.angle_beta   90.00
_cell.angle_gamma   90.00
#
_symmetry.space_group_name_H-M   'P 1'
#
loop_
_entity.id
_entity.type
_entity.pdbx_description
1 polymer ?
#
loop_
_entity_poly.entity_id
_entity_poly.type
_entity_poly.pdbx_seq_one_letter_code
_entity_poly.pdbx_strand_id
1 'polypeptide(L)'
;MLQNINTDIASAITAIDNIITYLRNYRSDESFIKLLETSTELANILEVHPEFAPLNDLPVGKKQQKRQFDYEHEDETSQNLRDLLKINIYNTLLDTTINALAERYKQLVRKI
;
A
#
# COMPACT_ATOMS: atom_id res chain seq x y z
N MET A 1 -14.22 15.88 17.86
CA MET A 1 -13.48 16.16 19.12
C MET A 1 -12.08 15.60 18.96
N LEU A 2 -11.06 16.46 18.81
CA LEU A 2 -9.68 16.02 18.55
C LEU A 2 -8.64 16.63 19.51
N GLN A 3 -9.06 17.44 20.47
CA GLN A 3 -8.19 18.07 21.46
C GLN A 3 -8.74 17.75 22.85
N ASN A 4 -8.32 16.62 23.41
CA ASN A 4 -8.51 16.33 24.81
C ASN A 4 -7.41 17.08 25.57
N ILE A 5 -7.77 17.87 26.58
CA ILE A 5 -6.82 18.64 27.42
C ILE A 5 -5.80 17.70 28.10
N ASN A 6 -6.13 16.41 28.21
CA ASN A 6 -5.33 15.39 28.87
C ASN A 6 -4.40 14.59 27.93
N THR A 7 -4.42 14.80 26.60
CA THR A 7 -3.46 14.10 25.74
C THR A 7 -2.12 14.80 25.80
N ASP A 8 -1.24 14.26 26.64
CA ASP A 8 0.16 14.65 26.73
C ASP A 8 0.85 14.43 25.39
N ILE A 9 1.74 15.35 25.00
CA ILE A 9 2.53 15.27 23.78
C ILE A 9 3.37 13.99 23.81
N ALA A 10 3.85 13.57 24.99
CA ALA A 10 4.57 12.30 25.13
C ALA A 10 3.69 11.10 24.75
N SER A 11 2.42 11.08 25.17
CA SER A 11 1.48 10.01 24.81
C SER A 11 1.20 9.96 23.30
N ALA A 12 1.13 11.11 22.64
CA ALA A 12 0.97 11.19 21.20
C ALA A 12 2.21 10.69 20.45
N ILE A 13 3.42 10.98 20.95
CA ILE A 13 4.69 10.48 20.41
C ILE A 13 4.73 8.95 20.50
N THR A 14 4.39 8.38 21.66
CA THR A 14 4.31 6.92 21.85
C THR A 14 3.27 6.29 20.91
N ALA A 15 2.10 6.93 20.74
CA ALA A 15 1.08 6.44 19.82
C ALA A 15 1.57 6.43 18.36
N ILE A 16 2.28 7.47 17.92
CA ILE A 16 2.86 7.54 16.57
C ILE A 16 3.91 6.43 16.38
N ASP A 17 4.78 6.19 17.36
CA ASP A 17 5.80 5.14 17.28
C ASP A 17 5.17 3.73 17.21
N ASN A 18 4.13 3.49 18.01
CA ASN A 18 3.37 2.25 17.97
C ASN A 18 2.72 2.03 16.59
N ILE A 19 2.16 3.08 15.99
CA ILE A 19 1.55 3.00 14.65
C ILE A 19 2.63 2.71 13.59
N ILE A 20 3.78 3.37 13.65
CA ILE A 20 4.90 3.11 12.71
C ILE A 20 5.34 1.65 12.83
N THR A 21 5.50 1.15 14.05
CA THR A 21 5.89 -0.24 14.31
C THR A 21 4.85 -1.22 13.78
N TYR A 22 3.57 -0.95 14.02
CA TYR A 22 2.46 -1.72 13.48
C TYR A 22 2.50 -1.76 11.94
N LEU A 23 2.61 -0.60 11.27
CA LEU A 23 2.64 -0.51 9.81
C LEU A 23 3.83 -1.23 9.20
N ARG A 24 4.99 -1.22 9.87
CA ARG A 24 6.17 -1.98 9.45
C ARG A 24 5.93 -3.49 9.51
N ASN A 25 5.30 -3.98 10.58
CA ASN A 25 4.94 -5.39 10.70
C ASN A 25 3.83 -5.78 9.70
N TYR A 26 2.91 -4.85 9.43
CA TYR A 26 1.84 -5.00 8.45
C TYR A 26 2.37 -5.02 7.02
N ARG A 27 3.55 -4.46 6.73
CA ARG A 27 4.27 -4.61 5.46
C ARG A 27 4.89 -6.02 5.31
N SER A 28 4.10 -7.04 5.59
CA SER A 28 4.44 -8.46 5.42
C SER A 28 3.53 -9.09 4.38
N ASP A 29 4.03 -10.12 3.71
CA ASP A 29 3.28 -10.87 2.71
C ASP A 29 2.06 -11.58 3.31
N GLU A 30 2.18 -12.03 4.56
CA GLU A 30 1.07 -12.64 5.30
C GLU A 30 -0.08 -11.63 5.53
N SER A 31 0.26 -10.39 5.90
CA SER A 31 -0.75 -9.34 6.11
C SER A 31 -1.43 -8.95 4.81
N PHE A 32 -0.68 -8.95 3.70
CA PHE A 32 -1.24 -8.72 2.38
C PHE A 32 -2.23 -9.82 1.97
N ILE A 33 -1.91 -11.09 2.25
CA ILE A 33 -2.83 -12.21 1.98
C ILE A 33 -4.12 -12.06 2.81
N LYS A 34 -4.01 -11.76 4.10
CA LYS A 34 -5.17 -11.52 4.98
C LYS A 34 -6.04 -10.36 4.49
N LEU A 35 -5.43 -9.29 3.96
CA LEU A 35 -6.16 -8.18 3.35
C LEU A 35 -6.96 -8.63 2.13
N LEU A 36 -6.38 -9.49 1.28
CA LEU A 36 -7.09 -10.05 0.13
C LEU A 36 -8.24 -10.96 0.59
N GLU A 37 -8.01 -11.83 1.57
CA GLU A 37 -9.07 -12.69 2.15
C GLU A 37 -10.24 -11.84 2.67
N THR A 38 -9.94 -10.82 3.49
CA THR A 38 -10.95 -9.89 4.02
C THR A 38 -11.69 -9.17 2.89
N SER A 39 -10.97 -8.74 1.85
CA SER A 39 -11.57 -8.10 0.68
C SER A 39 -12.48 -9.05 -0.10
N THR A 40 -12.12 -10.32 -0.22
CA THR A 40 -12.95 -11.33 -0.88
C THR A 40 -14.20 -11.66 -0.07
N GLU A 41 -14.09 -11.73 1.26
CA GLU A 41 -15.25 -11.87 2.15
C GLU A 41 -16.22 -10.70 1.99
N LEU A 42 -15.70 -9.47 1.98
CA LEU A 42 -16.51 -8.26 1.75
C LEU A 42 -17.14 -8.25 0.36
N ALA A 43 -16.42 -8.65 -0.68
CA ALA A 43 -16.96 -8.75 -2.03
C ALA A 43 -18.13 -9.75 -2.10
N ASN A 44 -17.99 -10.91 -1.45
CA ASN A 44 -19.05 -11.91 -1.36
C ASN A 44 -20.29 -11.36 -0.62
N ILE A 45 -20.10 -10.64 0.49
CA ILE A 45 -21.20 -9.99 1.23
C ILE A 45 -21.92 -8.95 0.37
N LEU A 46 -21.18 -8.25 -0.49
CA LEU A 46 -21.71 -7.20 -1.37
C LEU A 46 -22.16 -7.73 -2.74
N GLU A 47 -22.13 -9.05 -2.95
CA GLU A 47 -22.44 -9.70 -4.24
C GLU A 47 -21.62 -9.16 -5.42
N VAL A 48 -20.39 -8.71 -5.15
CA VAL A 48 -19.42 -8.27 -6.15
C VAL A 48 -18.53 -9.46 -6.53
N HIS A 49 -18.24 -9.62 -7.83
CA HIS A 49 -17.35 -10.68 -8.31
C HIS A 49 -15.96 -10.54 -7.63
N PRO A 50 -15.50 -11.54 -6.85
CA PRO A 50 -14.33 -11.40 -5.98
C PRO A 50 -12.99 -11.64 -6.70
N GLU A 51 -12.97 -11.71 -8.03
CA GLU A 51 -11.77 -12.06 -8.79
C GLU A 51 -11.23 -10.86 -9.55
N PHE A 52 -9.90 -10.77 -9.60
CA PHE A 52 -9.26 -9.81 -10.48
C PHE A 52 -9.55 -10.19 -11.92
N ALA A 53 -10.08 -9.23 -12.69
CA ALA A 53 -10.23 -9.41 -14.13
C ALA A 53 -8.88 -9.81 -14.76
N PRO A 54 -8.87 -10.58 -15.85
CA PRO A 54 -7.64 -10.84 -16.59
C PRO A 54 -6.97 -9.51 -16.97
N LEU A 55 -5.64 -9.43 -16.86
CA LEU A 55 -4.89 -8.23 -17.24
C LEU A 55 -5.15 -7.80 -18.69
N ASN A 56 -5.49 -8.76 -19.55
CA ASN A 56 -5.84 -8.55 -20.95
C ASN A 56 -7.20 -7.86 -21.16
N ASP A 57 -8.09 -7.91 -20.17
CA ASP A 57 -9.45 -7.34 -20.24
C ASP A 57 -9.53 -5.94 -19.62
N LEU A 58 -8.50 -5.51 -18.88
CA LEU A 58 -8.38 -4.10 -18.51
C LEU A 58 -8.05 -3.29 -19.76
N PRO A 59 -8.56 -2.05 -19.88
CA PRO A 59 -8.11 -1.11 -20.91
C PRO A 59 -6.66 -0.74 -20.61
N VAL A 60 -5.73 -1.62 -20.98
CA VAL A 60 -4.32 -1.37 -20.82
C VAL A 60 -3.98 -0.31 -21.85
N GLY A 61 -3.77 0.91 -21.37
CA GLY A 61 -2.94 1.88 -22.07
C GLY A 61 -1.51 1.34 -22.16
N LYS A 62 -1.31 0.21 -22.86
CA LYS A 62 -0.01 -0.22 -23.33
C LYS A 62 0.40 0.88 -24.30
N LYS A 63 1.09 1.90 -23.80
CA LYS A 63 2.06 2.59 -24.62
C LYS A 63 3.03 1.49 -25.04
N GLN A 64 2.79 0.90 -26.20
CA GLN A 64 3.83 0.18 -26.90
C GLN A 64 4.96 1.20 -27.01
N GLN A 65 6.02 1.04 -26.23
CA GLN A 65 7.22 1.80 -26.48
C GLN A 65 7.61 1.40 -27.90
N LYS A 66 7.61 2.38 -28.81
CA LYS A 66 8.08 2.13 -30.17
C LYS A 66 9.53 1.71 -30.03
N ARG A 67 9.81 0.44 -30.32
CA ARG A 67 11.17 -0.08 -30.34
C ARG A 67 11.94 0.70 -31.38
N GLN A 68 13.14 1.12 -31.03
CA GLN A 68 14.02 1.76 -32.00
C GLN A 68 14.74 0.70 -32.86
N PHE A 69 14.85 -0.53 -32.34
CA PHE A 69 15.53 -1.65 -32.99
C PHE A 69 14.79 -2.98 -32.78
N ASP A 70 14.82 -3.84 -33.80
CA ASP A 70 14.09 -5.12 -33.80
C ASP A 70 14.66 -6.20 -32.85
N TYR A 71 15.88 -5.99 -32.33
CA TYR A 71 16.51 -6.89 -31.36
C TYR A 71 16.17 -6.57 -29.91
N GLU A 72 15.45 -5.47 -29.64
CA GLU A 72 14.96 -5.16 -28.30
C GLU A 72 13.94 -6.24 -27.89
N HIS A 73 14.34 -7.09 -26.93
CA HIS A 73 13.42 -8.01 -26.27
C HIS A 73 12.28 -7.21 -25.65
N GLU A 74 11.06 -7.71 -25.76
CA GLU A 74 10.00 -7.21 -24.92
C GLU A 74 10.40 -7.49 -23.47
N ASP A 75 10.56 -6.45 -22.65
CA ASP A 75 10.41 -6.60 -21.21
C ASP A 75 8.95 -7.00 -20.98
N GLU A 76 8.65 -8.29 -21.19
CA GLU A 76 7.40 -8.91 -20.81
C GLU A 76 7.34 -8.89 -19.28
N THR A 77 6.96 -7.74 -18.74
CA THR A 77 6.45 -7.66 -17.38
C THR A 77 5.07 -8.30 -17.40
N SER A 78 5.07 -9.64 -17.41
CA SER A 78 3.92 -10.47 -17.09
C SER A 78 3.60 -10.33 -15.60
N GLN A 79 3.31 -9.10 -15.16
CA GLN A 79 2.92 -8.83 -13.78
C GLN A 79 1.43 -9.10 -13.66
N ASN A 80 1.07 -10.08 -12.83
CA ASN A 80 -0.32 -10.32 -12.48
C ASN A 80 -0.90 -9.07 -11.80
N LEU A 81 -2.20 -8.81 -11.96
CA LEU A 81 -2.89 -7.70 -11.31
C LEU A 81 -2.70 -7.70 -9.78
N ARG A 82 -2.62 -8.89 -9.19
CA ARG A 82 -2.30 -9.07 -7.77
C ARG A 82 -0.94 -8.50 -7.40
N ASP A 83 0.08 -8.76 -8.22
CA ASP A 83 1.45 -8.29 -7.98
C ASP A 83 1.55 -6.78 -8.20
N LEU A 84 0.86 -6.26 -9.22
CA LEU A 84 0.72 -4.81 -9.45
C LEU A 84 0.06 -4.11 -8.27
N LEU A 85 -1.03 -4.66 -7.73
CA LEU A 85 -1.71 -4.12 -6.56
C LEU A 85 -0.80 -4.17 -5.31
N LYS A 86 -0.05 -5.26 -5.12
CA LYS A 86 0.92 -5.37 -4.03
C LYS A 86 2.03 -4.32 -4.14
N ILE A 87 2.65 -4.20 -5.31
CA ILE A 87 3.83 -3.35 -5.50
C ILE A 87 3.44 -1.88 -5.57
N ASN A 88 2.50 -1.51 -6.43
CA ASN A 88 2.21 -0.11 -6.76
C ASN A 88 1.23 0.55 -5.80
N ILE A 89 0.40 -0.23 -5.10
CA ILE A 89 -0.62 0.31 -4.19
C ILE A 89 -0.26 -0.03 -2.75
N TYR A 90 -0.27 -1.32 -2.39
CA TYR A 90 -0.11 -1.74 -1.00
C TYR A 90 1.23 -1.28 -0.40
N ASN A 91 2.34 -1.64 -1.03
CA ASN A 91 3.67 -1.26 -0.55
C ASN A 91 3.89 0.25 -0.62
N THR A 92 3.52 0.88 -1.73
CA THR A 92 3.71 2.33 -1.91
C THR A 92 2.93 3.14 -0.88
N LEU A 93 1.67 2.76 -0.59
CA LEU A 93 0.84 3.43 0.41
C LEU A 93 1.44 3.27 1.82
N LEU A 94 1.84 2.05 2.19
CA LEU A 94 2.46 1.78 3.49
C LEU A 94 3.76 2.55 3.64
N ASP A 95 4.64 2.52 2.66
CA ASP A 95 5.93 3.20 2.69
C ASP A 95 5.76 4.72 2.78
N THR A 96 4.84 5.28 2.01
CA THR A 96 4.52 6.71 2.06
C THR A 96 4.00 7.11 3.44
N THR A 97 3.11 6.30 4.01
CA THR A 97 2.52 6.57 5.33
C THR A 97 3.57 6.45 6.44
N ILE A 98 4.40 5.40 6.41
CA ILE A 98 5.50 5.20 7.36
C ILE A 98 6.47 6.38 7.30
N ASN A 99 6.85 6.82 6.09
CA ASN A 99 7.76 7.94 5.92
C ASN A 99 7.15 9.25 6.44
N ALA A 100 5.88 9.53 6.11
CA ALA A 100 5.19 10.73 6.59
C ALA A 100 5.09 10.75 8.14
N LEU A 101 4.74 9.62 8.75
CA LEU A 101 4.67 9.51 10.21
C LEU A 101 6.04 9.59 10.88
N ALA A 102 7.06 8.95 10.30
CA ALA A 102 8.42 9.00 10.82
C ALA A 102 9.00 10.42 10.77
N GLU A 103 8.75 11.17 9.70
CA GLU A 103 9.14 12.58 9.61
C GLU A 103 8.39 13.42 10.65
N ARG A 104 7.08 13.19 10.83
CA ARG A 104 6.31 13.88 11.86
C ARG A 104 6.80 13.57 13.26
N TYR A 105 7.14 12.31 13.54
CA TYR A 105 7.72 11.87 14.80
C TYR A 105 9.02 12.63 15.11
N LYS A 106 9.96 12.67 14.15
CA LYS A 106 11.23 13.42 14.30
C LYS A 106 10.99 14.90 14.59
N GLN A 107 10.02 15.54 13.91
CA GLN A 107 9.68 16.94 14.13
C GLN A 107 9.15 17.21 15.54
N LEU A 108 8.33 16.30 16.08
CA LEU A 108 7.76 16.43 17.43
C LEU A 108 8.81 16.21 18.52
N VAL A 109 9.66 15.18 18.36
CA VAL A 109 10.75 14.90 19.30
C VAL A 109 11.75 16.06 19.36
N ARG A 110 12.06 16.71 18.23
CA ARG A 110 13.00 17.84 18.20
C ARG A 110 12.47 19.12 18.87
N LYS A 111 11.16 19.23 19.08
CA LYS A 111 10.51 20.42 19.66
C LYS A 111 10.28 20.33 21.17
N ILE A 112 10.61 19.19 21.78
CA ILE A 112 10.60 18.93 23.22
C ILE A 112 12.05 18.95 23.70
#